data_AF-A0A4Y2IUM7-F1
#
_entry.id   AF-A0A4Y2IUM7-F1
#
_cell.length_a   1.000
_cell.length_b   1.000
_cell.length_c   1.000
_cell.angle_alpha   90.00
_cell.angle_beta   90.00
_cell.angle_gamma   90.00
#
_symmetry.space_group_name_H-M   'P 1'
#
loop_
_entity.id
_entity.type
_entity.pdbx_description
1 polymer ?
#
loop_
_entity_poly.entity_id
_entity_poly.type
_entity_poly.pdbx_seq_one_letter_code
_entity_poly.pdbx_strand_id
1 'polypeptide(L)'
;MSSQELALYIHALLVACMDPRDFYGDDLVRELRKRVEVSGNYTNPFLILVLCNAGDAMTTRDVERVTAAYDSQHRPFWTGKQISKMRLIIILNWNVSCL
;
A
#
# COMPACT_ATOMS: atom_id res chain seq x y z
N MET A 1 6.23 3.57 -17.15
CA MET A 1 5.65 2.77 -16.05
C MET A 1 4.76 3.67 -15.20
N SER A 2 3.46 3.40 -15.20
CA SER A 2 2.45 4.03 -14.34
C SER A 2 2.70 3.74 -12.85
N SER A 3 2.06 4.50 -11.96
CA SER A 3 2.15 4.25 -10.50
C SER A 3 1.62 2.86 -10.13
N GLN A 4 0.57 2.38 -10.80
CA GLN A 4 -0.03 1.08 -10.57
C GLN A 4 0.90 -0.05 -11.02
N GLU A 5 1.54 0.07 -12.19
CA GLU A 5 2.53 -0.90 -12.65
C GLU A 5 3.73 -0.95 -11.71
N LEU A 6 4.22 0.20 -11.24
CA LEU A 6 5.30 0.26 -10.25
C LEU A 6 4.90 -0.42 -8.94
N ALA A 7 3.69 -0.16 -8.45
CA ALA A 7 3.19 -0.79 -7.23
C ALA A 7 3.01 -2.31 -7.39
N LEU A 8 2.51 -2.78 -8.54
CA LEU A 8 2.46 -4.21 -8.84
C LEU A 8 3.85 -4.84 -8.89
N TYR A 9 4.83 -4.13 -9.44
CA TYR A 9 6.21 -4.60 -9.50
C TYR A 9 6.84 -4.72 -8.11
N ILE A 10 6.71 -3.69 -7.28
CA ILE A 10 7.16 -3.72 -5.87
C ILE A 10 6.46 -4.85 -5.11
N HIS A 11 5.14 -5.02 -5.31
CA HIS A 11 4.41 -6.10 -4.68
C HIS A 11 4.93 -7.49 -5.09
N ALA A 12 5.26 -7.67 -6.37
CA ALA A 12 5.87 -8.92 -6.85
C ALA A 12 7.25 -9.17 -6.24
N LEU A 13 8.08 -8.13 -6.07
CA LEU A 13 9.38 -8.24 -5.38
C LEU A 13 9.21 -8.68 -3.93
N LEU A 14 8.28 -8.06 -3.20
CA LEU A 14 7.96 -8.42 -1.82
C LEU A 14 7.47 -9.87 -1.70
N VAL A 15 6.63 -10.34 -2.61
CA VAL A 15 6.15 -11.74 -2.65
C VAL A 15 7.28 -12.71 -2.99
N ALA A 16 8.26 -12.28 -3.77
CA ALA A 16 9.45 -13.06 -4.11
C ALA A 16 10.59 -12.94 -3.07
N CYS A 17 10.33 -12.31 -1.91
CA CYS A 17 11.32 -12.06 -0.86
C CYS A 17 12.56 -11.27 -1.34
N MET A 18 12.39 -10.40 -2.33
CA MET A 18 13.42 -9.47 -2.80
C MET A 18 13.17 -8.09 -2.21
N ASP A 19 14.23 -7.40 -1.78
CA ASP A 19 14.11 -6.06 -1.21
C ASP A 19 13.87 -5.01 -2.32
N PRO A 20 12.67 -4.39 -2.38
CA PRO A 20 12.38 -3.35 -3.37
C PRO A 20 13.08 -2.01 -3.09
N ARG A 21 13.73 -1.84 -1.91
CA ARG A 21 14.50 -0.64 -1.56
C ARG A 21 15.94 -0.69 -2.07
N ASP A 22 16.43 -1.88 -2.42
CA ASP A 22 17.75 -2.10 -3.03
C ASP A 22 17.61 -2.90 -4.34
N PHE A 23 16.75 -2.40 -5.23
CA PHE A 23 16.57 -3.01 -6.54
C PHE A 23 17.65 -2.49 -7.49
N TYR A 24 18.78 -3.20 -7.59
CA TYR A 24 19.93 -2.78 -8.40
C TYR A 24 20.45 -1.36 -8.06
N GLY A 25 20.37 -0.97 -6.78
CA GLY A 25 20.73 0.37 -6.31
C GLY A 25 19.62 1.42 -6.38
N ASP A 26 18.43 1.06 -6.89
CA ASP A 26 17.25 1.94 -6.89
C ASP A 26 16.27 1.59 -5.75
N ASP A 27 15.82 2.62 -5.03
CA ASP A 27 14.75 2.51 -4.04
C ASP A 27 13.38 2.73 -4.72
N LEU A 28 12.78 1.63 -5.17
CA LEU A 28 11.48 1.65 -5.84
C LEU A 28 10.36 2.08 -4.89
N VAL A 29 10.49 1.78 -3.59
CA VAL A 29 9.51 2.16 -2.57
C VAL A 29 9.45 3.67 -2.42
N ARG A 30 10.61 4.32 -2.35
CA ARG A 30 10.72 5.78 -2.30
C ARG A 30 10.18 6.43 -3.58
N GLU A 31 10.41 5.82 -4.74
CA GLU A 31 9.84 6.31 -6.00
C GLU A 31 8.30 6.23 -6.00
N LEU A 32 7.72 5.13 -5.51
CA LEU A 32 6.28 5.01 -5.36
C LEU A 32 5.72 6.05 -4.35
N ARG A 33 6.42 6.27 -3.23
CA ARG A 33 6.03 7.26 -2.21
C ARG A 33 5.90 8.66 -2.79
N LYS A 34 6.90 9.11 -3.57
CA LYS A 34 6.85 10.42 -4.26
C LYS A 34 5.61 10.54 -5.15
N ARG A 35 5.26 9.47 -5.89
CA ARG A 35 4.08 9.48 -6.77
C ARG A 35 2.77 9.57 -5.99
N VAL A 36 2.70 8.94 -4.82
CA VAL A 36 1.54 9.04 -3.90
C VAL A 36 1.43 10.44 -3.29
N GLU A 37 2.54 11.09 -2.96
CA GLU A 37 2.55 12.44 -2.43
C GLU A 37 2.12 13.48 -3.47
N VAL A 38 2.60 13.33 -4.71
CA VAL A 38 2.22 14.20 -5.85
C VAL A 38 0.79 13.94 -6.31
N SER A 39 0.26 12.71 -6.13
CA SER A 39 -1.13 12.44 -6.45
C SER A 39 -2.06 13.34 -5.61
N GLY A 40 -2.96 14.05 -6.28
CA GLY A 40 -3.80 15.10 -5.67
C GLY A 40 -4.89 14.57 -4.74
N ASN A 41 -6.15 14.80 -5.08
CA ASN A 41 -7.27 14.45 -4.19
C ASN A 41 -7.61 12.96 -4.21
N TYR A 42 -7.29 12.26 -5.29
CA TYR A 42 -7.52 10.82 -5.41
C TYR A 42 -6.19 10.08 -5.57
N THR A 43 -5.98 9.10 -4.72
CA THR A 43 -4.91 8.11 -4.81
C THR A 43 -5.56 6.75 -4.84
N ASN A 44 -5.17 5.89 -5.77
CA ASN A 44 -5.62 4.51 -5.75
C ASN A 44 -5.16 3.84 -4.43
N PRO A 45 -6.07 3.32 -3.58
CA PRO A 45 -5.73 2.72 -2.29
C PRO A 45 -4.71 1.59 -2.38
N PHE A 46 -4.63 0.91 -3.53
CA PHE A 46 -3.64 -0.13 -3.78
C PHE A 46 -2.20 0.38 -3.65
N LEU A 47 -1.92 1.62 -4.09
CA LEU A 47 -0.57 2.19 -4.00
C LEU A 47 -0.13 2.35 -2.54
N ILE A 48 -1.05 2.81 -1.69
CA ILE A 48 -0.83 2.99 -0.25
C ILE A 48 -0.64 1.64 0.44
N LEU A 49 -1.41 0.63 0.06
CA LEU A 49 -1.25 -0.74 0.57
C LEU A 49 0.13 -1.31 0.25
N VAL A 50 0.63 -1.12 -0.97
CA VAL A 50 1.96 -1.59 -1.37
C VAL A 50 3.06 -0.90 -0.58
N LEU A 51 2.96 0.43 -0.37
CA LEU A 51 3.90 1.17 0.48
C LEU A 51 3.92 0.61 1.91
N CYS A 52 2.75 0.32 2.48
CA CYS A 52 2.67 -0.30 3.80
C CYS A 52 3.33 -1.68 3.85
N ASN A 53 3.05 -2.54 2.87
CA ASN A 53 3.67 -3.87 2.79
C ASN A 53 5.19 -3.78 2.59
N ALA A 54 5.70 -2.71 1.99
CA ALA A 54 7.14 -2.44 1.84
C ALA A 54 7.77 -1.80 3.10
N GLY A 55 7.06 -1.78 4.23
CA GLY A 55 7.53 -1.21 5.49
C GLY A 55 7.64 0.32 5.49
N ASP A 56 7.00 1.01 4.54
CA ASP A 56 7.01 2.47 4.51
C ASP A 56 6.08 3.08 5.58
N ALA A 57 6.47 4.21 6.16
CA ALA A 57 5.72 4.83 7.24
C ALA A 57 4.40 5.44 6.73
N MET A 58 3.26 4.91 7.20
CA MET A 58 1.94 5.42 6.81
C MET A 58 1.63 6.76 7.50
N THR A 59 1.19 7.74 6.73
CA THR A 59 0.76 9.05 7.26
C THR A 59 -0.74 9.06 7.59
N THR A 60 -1.20 10.02 8.39
CA THR A 60 -2.64 10.22 8.63
C THR A 60 -3.41 10.42 7.32
N ARG A 61 -2.83 11.16 6.37
CA ARG A 61 -3.41 11.39 5.04
C ARG A 61 -3.57 10.11 4.24
N ASP A 62 -2.64 9.16 4.37
CA ASP A 62 -2.73 7.86 3.69
C ASP A 62 -3.90 7.05 4.25
N VAL A 63 -4.07 7.04 5.57
CA VAL A 63 -5.19 6.38 6.24
C VAL A 63 -6.51 7.00 5.79
N GLU A 64 -6.62 8.32 5.81
CA GLU A 64 -7.82 9.05 5.37
C GLU A 64 -8.19 8.74 3.91
N ARG A 65 -7.21 8.69 3.01
CA ARG A 65 -7.43 8.34 1.59
C ARG A 65 -7.98 6.93 1.41
N VAL A 66 -7.40 5.96 2.12
CA VAL A 66 -7.85 4.57 2.06
C VAL A 66 -9.26 4.43 2.66
N THR A 67 -9.52 5.09 3.80
CA THR A 67 -10.84 5.11 4.43
C THR A 67 -11.89 5.76 3.55
N ALA A 68 -11.60 6.94 2.96
CA ALA A 68 -12.51 7.62 2.06
C ALA A 68 -12.84 6.76 0.81
N ALA A 69 -11.84 6.12 0.22
CA ALA A 69 -12.06 5.22 -0.91
C ALA A 69 -12.92 4.01 -0.52
N TYR A 70 -12.74 3.48 0.69
CA TYR A 70 -13.57 2.40 1.23
C TYR A 70 -15.02 2.83 1.46
N ASP A 71 -15.24 3.97 2.14
CA ASP A 71 -16.56 4.50 2.46
C ASP A 71 -17.35 4.86 1.18
N SER A 72 -16.65 5.36 0.17
CA SER A 72 -17.25 5.68 -1.13
C SER A 72 -17.81 4.46 -1.87
N GLN A 73 -17.34 3.24 -1.55
CA GLN A 73 -17.78 2.03 -2.23
C GLN A 73 -19.02 1.36 -1.64
N HIS A 74 -19.64 1.87 -0.55
CA HIS A 74 -20.93 1.42 0.03
C HIS A 74 -21.30 -0.04 -0.29
N ARG A 75 -20.41 -0.98 0.06
CA ARG A 75 -20.63 -2.40 -0.24
C ARG A 75 -21.26 -3.04 0.99
N PRO A 76 -22.55 -3.47 0.92
CA PRO A 76 -23.29 -4.01 2.07
C PRO A 76 -22.69 -5.29 2.67
N PHE A 77 -21.66 -5.86 2.05
CA PHE A 77 -21.07 -7.14 2.42
C PHE A 77 -19.86 -7.04 3.38
N TRP A 78 -19.24 -5.86 3.54
CA TRP A 78 -18.04 -5.73 4.35
C TRP A 78 -18.42 -5.22 5.75
N THR A 79 -18.73 -6.16 6.66
CA THR A 79 -18.99 -5.85 8.07
C THR A 79 -17.75 -5.23 8.73
N GLY A 80 -17.93 -4.37 9.76
CA GLY A 80 -16.84 -3.67 10.47
C GLY A 80 -15.69 -4.54 11.03
N LYS A 81 -15.86 -5.87 11.02
CA LYS A 81 -14.82 -6.88 11.28
C LYS A 81 -13.74 -6.92 10.18
N GLN A 82 -14.07 -6.54 8.94
CA GLN A 82 -13.15 -6.44 7.81
C GLN A 82 -12.38 -5.13 7.80
N ILE A 83 -12.97 -4.04 8.29
CA ILE A 83 -12.28 -2.74 8.48
C ILE A 83 -11.19 -2.88 9.54
N SER A 84 -11.57 -3.45 10.69
CA SER A 84 -10.62 -3.79 11.74
C SER A 84 -9.57 -4.78 11.25
N LYS A 85 -9.92 -5.80 10.44
CA LYS A 85 -8.96 -6.69 9.78
C LYS A 85 -8.08 -6.02 8.73
N MET A 86 -8.53 -5.04 7.95
CA MET A 86 -7.67 -4.34 6.97
C MET A 86 -6.68 -3.44 7.71
N ARG A 87 -7.15 -2.76 8.76
CA ARG A 87 -6.30 -2.04 9.73
C ARG A 87 -5.34 -3.01 10.44
N LEU A 88 -5.81 -4.20 10.81
CA LEU A 88 -4.99 -5.27 11.39
C LEU A 88 -4.04 -5.86 10.37
N ILE A 89 -4.38 -5.99 9.09
CA ILE A 89 -3.54 -6.54 8.02
C ILE A 89 -2.42 -5.54 7.70
N ILE A 90 -2.72 -4.25 7.66
CA ILE A 90 -1.70 -3.18 7.61
C ILE A 90 -0.74 -3.26 8.81
N ILE A 91 -1.21 -3.69 9.99
CA ILE A 91 -0.39 -3.86 11.21
C ILE A 91 0.26 -5.26 11.32
N LEU A 92 -0.33 -6.32 10.75
CA LEU A 92 0.05 -7.74 10.92
C LEU A 92 0.74 -8.33 9.68
N ASN A 93 0.65 -7.71 8.49
CA ASN A 93 1.41 -8.13 7.30
C ASN A 93 2.90 -7.88 7.42
N TRP A 94 3.38 -7.37 8.56
CA TRP A 94 4.78 -7.54 8.94
C TRP A 94 5.23 -9.02 8.86
N ASN A 95 4.32 -10.00 8.97
CA ASN A 95 4.63 -11.43 9.04
C ASN A 95 4.27 -12.29 7.81
N VAL A 96 3.82 -11.72 6.67
CA VAL A 96 3.37 -12.57 5.53
C VAL A 96 4.26 -12.48 4.28
N SER A 97 5.22 -11.54 4.23
CA SER A 97 6.16 -11.47 3.09
C SER A 97 7.51 -12.13 3.36
N CYS A 98 7.89 -12.36 4.63
CA CYS A 98 9.06 -13.15 5.02
C CYS A 98 8.81 -13.79 6.40
N LEU A 99 8.11 -14.93 6.42
CA LEU A 99 8.31 -15.98 7.42
C LEU A 99 8.93 -17.18 6.72
#